data_AF-A0A923V1K0-F1
#
_entry.id   AF-A0A923V1K0-F1
#
_cell.length_a   1.000
_cell.length_b   1.000
_cell.length_c   1.000
_cell.angle_alpha   90.00
_cell.angle_beta   90.00
_cell.angle_gamma   90.00
#
_symmetry.space_group_name_H-M   'P 1'
#
loop_
_entity.id
_entity.type
_entity.pdbx_description
1 polymer ?
#
loop_
_entity_poly.entity_id
_entity_poly.type
_entity_poly.pdbx_seq_one_letter_code
_entity_poly.pdbx_strand_id
1 'polypeptide(L)'
;MLSFDTQHFPYPSRRTPVYSRRGMVATSQPLAAQAGLEVLQAGGNAIDAAVATAAALTVLEPTANGIGGDAFALVWHGGKLHGLNASGPAAAASTRESMVALGHTEMPKYGPLAVTVPGTPAAWAALSSRFGRLPLTTSMAPAIGYAREGFPVSPSVAYAWQQATKLFRTALTAPHFASWFDTFAPGEAPQAGQLWGSPGHADTLEAIAADGAAGFYRGALAEKIASFVGAAGGHLTAADMAAFQVDWVDPISINYRGFDVWEIPPNGHGVVALIALNILKGFEFGERDTV
;
A
#
# COMPACT_ATOMS: atom_id res chain seq x y z
N MET A 1 14.93 37.27 10.08
CA MET A 1 13.70 36.45 10.18
C MET A 1 14.11 35.10 10.73
N LEU A 2 13.36 34.55 11.70
CA LEU A 2 13.57 33.16 12.11
C LEU A 2 13.22 32.27 10.92
N SER A 3 14.15 31.41 10.50
CA SER A 3 13.89 30.40 9.47
C SER A 3 13.01 29.32 10.09
N PHE A 4 11.74 29.26 9.70
CA PHE A 4 10.84 28.19 10.14
C PHE A 4 11.13 26.93 9.33
N ASP A 5 11.78 25.96 9.96
CA ASP A 5 12.04 24.63 9.39
C ASP A 5 11.28 23.57 10.19
N THR A 6 10.25 22.99 9.56
CA THR A 6 9.41 21.93 10.16
C THR A 6 10.15 20.59 10.36
N GLN A 7 11.38 20.46 9.86
CA GLN A 7 12.19 19.25 9.96
C GLN A 7 13.33 19.38 10.98
N HIS A 8 13.55 20.57 11.55
CA HIS A 8 14.59 20.77 12.55
C HIS A 8 14.05 20.52 13.97
N PHE A 9 14.53 19.44 14.60
CA PHE A 9 14.18 19.05 15.97
C PHE A 9 15.40 19.15 16.89
N PRO A 10 15.74 20.36 17.41
CA PRO A 10 16.95 20.55 18.22
C PRO A 10 16.89 19.90 19.61
N TYR A 11 15.73 19.42 20.03
CA TYR A 11 15.50 18.87 21.37
C TYR A 11 14.94 17.45 21.30
N PRO A 12 15.30 16.57 22.25
CA PRO A 12 14.69 15.25 22.35
C PRO A 12 13.19 15.36 22.66
N SER A 13 12.42 14.40 22.14
CA SER A 13 10.98 14.28 22.40
C SER A 13 10.65 12.91 23.01
N ARG A 14 9.45 12.76 23.56
CA ARG A 14 8.96 11.51 24.17
C ARG A 14 7.60 11.16 23.59
N ARG A 15 7.37 9.87 23.34
CA ARG A 15 6.04 9.31 23.02
C ARG A 15 5.66 8.31 24.10
N THR A 16 4.56 8.56 24.80
CA THR A 16 3.98 7.60 25.73
C THR A 16 3.08 6.61 24.97
N PRO A 17 2.92 5.37 25.46
CA PRO A 17 1.91 4.46 24.92
C PRO A 17 0.52 5.10 24.98
N VAL A 18 -0.24 4.95 23.89
CA VAL A 18 -1.65 5.36 23.82
C VAL A 18 -2.49 4.16 24.25
N TYR A 19 -3.51 4.38 25.09
CA TYR A 19 -4.41 3.33 25.58
C TYR A 19 -5.83 3.55 25.05
N SER A 20 -6.50 2.48 24.62
CA SER A 20 -7.90 2.50 24.21
C SER A 20 -8.57 1.16 24.52
N ARG A 21 -9.88 1.20 24.80
CA ARG A 21 -10.70 0.00 25.04
C ARG A 21 -11.58 -0.38 23.85
N ARG A 22 -11.97 0.58 23.02
CA ARG A 22 -13.02 0.40 21.99
C ARG A 22 -12.50 0.31 20.56
N GLY A 23 -11.22 0.60 20.36
CA GLY A 23 -10.59 0.58 19.04
C GLY A 23 -9.36 1.48 19.00
N MET A 24 -8.39 1.11 18.19
CA MET A 24 -7.15 1.85 17.99
C MET A 24 -6.70 1.63 16.54
N VAL A 25 -6.22 2.69 15.91
CA VAL A 25 -5.62 2.65 14.58
C VAL A 25 -4.25 3.31 14.70
N ALA A 26 -3.21 2.64 14.22
CA ALA A 26 -1.84 3.13 14.20
C ALA A 26 -1.28 2.97 12.79
N THR A 27 -0.79 4.07 12.21
CA THR A 27 -0.25 4.11 10.84
C THR A 27 0.68 5.32 10.70
N SER A 28 1.37 5.42 9.56
CA SER A 28 2.37 6.47 9.26
C SER A 28 1.76 7.87 9.10
N GLN A 29 0.48 7.95 8.74
CA GLN A 29 -0.18 9.21 8.39
C GLN A 29 -1.41 9.47 9.28
N PRO A 30 -1.43 10.57 10.09
CA PRO A 30 -2.54 10.84 11.01
C PRO A 30 -3.93 10.89 10.38
N LEU A 31 -4.09 11.45 9.17
CA LEU A 31 -5.39 11.46 8.48
C LEU A 31 -5.85 10.05 8.07
N ALA A 32 -4.93 9.14 7.77
CA ALA A 32 -5.28 7.74 7.50
C ALA A 32 -5.68 7.00 8.79
N ALA A 33 -5.05 7.33 9.93
CA ALA A 33 -5.51 6.85 11.23
C ALA A 33 -6.92 7.36 11.55
N GLN A 34 -7.19 8.63 11.24
CA GLN A 34 -8.50 9.25 11.41
C GLN A 34 -9.57 8.59 10.54
N ALA A 35 -9.26 8.25 9.28
CA ALA A 35 -10.17 7.48 8.40
C ALA A 35 -10.59 6.15 9.02
N GLY A 36 -9.62 5.38 9.55
CA GLY A 36 -9.92 4.13 10.24
C GLY A 36 -10.76 4.35 11.50
N LEU A 37 -10.48 5.41 12.27
CA LEU A 37 -11.24 5.75 13.47
C LEU A 37 -12.67 6.19 13.15
N GLU A 38 -12.88 6.96 12.08
CA GLU A 38 -14.21 7.35 11.60
C GLU A 38 -15.05 6.12 11.24
N VAL A 39 -14.45 5.15 10.57
CA VAL A 39 -15.11 3.89 10.21
C VAL A 39 -15.42 3.04 11.45
N LEU A 40 -14.54 3.00 12.46
CA LEU A 40 -14.86 2.40 13.76
C LEU A 40 -16.05 3.11 14.44
N GLN A 41 -16.09 4.44 14.39
CA GLN A 41 -17.17 5.25 14.97
C GLN A 41 -18.50 5.06 14.22
N ALA A 42 -18.45 4.79 12.92
CA ALA A 42 -19.59 4.41 12.09
C ALA A 42 -20.08 2.97 12.34
N GLY A 43 -19.47 2.25 13.29
CA GLY A 43 -19.89 0.90 13.68
C GLY A 43 -19.13 -0.23 12.99
N GLY A 44 -18.08 0.10 12.23
CA GLY A 44 -17.16 -0.87 11.62
C GLY A 44 -16.31 -1.60 12.65
N ASN A 45 -15.69 -2.70 12.22
CA ASN A 45 -14.73 -3.45 13.01
C ASN A 45 -13.28 -3.11 12.61
N ALA A 46 -12.30 -3.82 13.19
CA ALA A 46 -10.89 -3.60 12.90
C ALA A 46 -10.51 -3.84 11.43
N ILE A 47 -11.22 -4.71 10.72
CA ILE A 47 -10.99 -4.99 9.30
C ILE A 47 -11.54 -3.85 8.44
N ASP A 48 -12.75 -3.37 8.72
CA ASP A 48 -13.31 -2.19 8.04
C ASP A 48 -12.38 -0.98 8.21
N ALA A 49 -11.90 -0.75 9.44
CA ALA A 49 -10.94 0.31 9.75
C ALA A 49 -9.61 0.14 9.02
N ALA A 50 -9.09 -1.09 8.92
CA ALA A 50 -7.85 -1.38 8.20
C ALA A 50 -8.00 -1.09 6.70
N VAL A 51 -9.13 -1.48 6.08
CA VAL A 51 -9.42 -1.16 4.68
C VAL A 51 -9.55 0.36 4.47
N ALA A 52 -10.24 1.06 5.37
CA ALA A 52 -10.37 2.51 5.34
C ALA A 52 -9.02 3.23 5.41
N THR A 53 -8.18 2.83 6.36
CA THR A 53 -6.83 3.36 6.54
C THR A 53 -5.94 3.06 5.34
N ALA A 54 -5.97 1.83 4.81
CA ALA A 54 -5.16 1.44 3.66
C ALA A 54 -5.57 2.19 2.39
N ALA A 55 -6.88 2.29 2.11
CA ALA A 55 -7.40 3.07 1.00
C ALA A 55 -6.99 4.55 1.14
N ALA A 56 -7.10 5.13 2.33
CA ALA A 56 -6.69 6.51 2.59
C ALA A 56 -5.19 6.73 2.36
N LEU A 57 -4.32 5.79 2.73
CA LEU A 57 -2.87 5.88 2.48
C LEU A 57 -2.52 5.96 0.99
N THR A 58 -3.32 5.34 0.10
CA THR A 58 -3.09 5.45 -1.35
C THR A 58 -3.23 6.88 -1.88
N VAL A 59 -3.91 7.75 -1.13
CA VAL A 59 -4.09 9.17 -1.43
C VAL A 59 -3.14 10.03 -0.57
N LEU A 60 -3.07 9.74 0.73
CA LEU A 60 -2.41 10.58 1.73
C LEU A 60 -0.90 10.39 1.82
N GLU A 61 -0.36 9.29 1.26
CA GLU A 61 1.07 8.97 1.25
C GLU A 61 1.50 8.31 -0.09
N PRO A 62 1.32 9.00 -1.24
CA PRO A 62 1.56 8.42 -2.56
C PRO A 62 3.06 8.19 -2.86
N THR A 63 3.94 8.66 -1.98
CA THR A 63 5.39 8.39 -2.05
C THR A 63 5.76 6.97 -1.61
N ALA A 64 4.85 6.27 -0.94
CA ALA A 64 5.05 4.91 -0.44
C ALA A 64 3.86 3.97 -0.72
N ASN A 65 2.81 4.46 -1.38
CA ASN A 65 1.57 3.72 -1.62
C ASN A 65 0.99 4.05 -3.00
N GLY A 66 0.06 3.20 -3.45
CA GLY A 66 -0.77 3.45 -4.62
C GLY A 66 -1.85 2.38 -4.76
N ILE A 67 -2.92 2.71 -5.50
CA ILE A 67 -3.99 1.75 -5.81
C ILE A 67 -3.43 0.55 -6.60
N GLY A 68 -2.41 0.80 -7.43
CA GLY A 68 -1.72 -0.19 -8.25
C GLY A 68 -0.67 -1.04 -7.53
N GLY A 69 -0.68 -1.12 -6.20
CA GLY A 69 0.22 -1.97 -5.43
C GLY A 69 -0.36 -3.35 -5.10
N ASP A 70 0.33 -4.04 -4.20
CA ASP A 70 -0.04 -5.34 -3.63
C ASP A 70 -0.23 -5.23 -2.11
N ALA A 71 -0.89 -6.22 -1.51
CA ALA A 71 -1.15 -6.20 -0.08
C ALA A 71 -0.99 -7.56 0.59
N PHE A 72 -0.64 -7.51 1.87
CA PHE A 72 -0.60 -8.65 2.78
C PHE A 72 -1.33 -8.30 4.07
N ALA A 73 -1.98 -9.28 4.70
CA ALA A 73 -2.63 -9.06 5.99
C ALA A 73 -2.55 -10.29 6.89
N LEU A 74 -2.24 -10.07 8.16
CA LEU A 74 -2.50 -11.01 9.25
C LEU A 74 -3.71 -10.51 10.04
N VAL A 75 -4.78 -11.29 10.04
CA VAL A 75 -6.06 -10.92 10.65
C VAL A 75 -6.40 -11.90 11.76
N TRP A 76 -6.54 -11.40 12.99
CA TRP A 76 -7.10 -12.18 14.09
C TRP A 76 -8.62 -12.01 14.13
N HIS A 77 -9.36 -13.07 13.85
CA HIS A 77 -10.82 -13.04 13.82
C HIS A 77 -11.40 -14.38 14.27
N GLY A 78 -12.38 -14.34 15.17
CA GLY A 78 -13.07 -15.54 15.68
C GLY A 78 -12.15 -16.50 16.44
N GLY A 79 -11.12 -16.00 17.11
CA GLY A 79 -10.16 -16.82 17.85
C GLY A 79 -9.14 -17.55 16.97
N LYS A 80 -9.05 -17.21 15.68
CA LYS A 80 -8.07 -17.76 14.73
C LYS A 80 -7.31 -16.63 14.02
N LEU A 81 -6.04 -16.87 13.76
CA LEU A 81 -5.22 -16.03 12.89
C LEU A 81 -5.36 -16.49 11.42
N HIS A 82 -5.56 -15.55 10.52
CA HIS A 82 -5.69 -15.77 9.07
C HIS A 82 -4.63 -14.96 8.34
N GLY A 83 -4.00 -15.54 7.31
CA GLY A 83 -3.08 -14.84 6.42
C GLY A 83 -3.75 -14.57 5.07
N LEU A 84 -3.56 -13.36 4.56
CA LEU A 84 -3.93 -12.98 3.20
C LEU A 84 -2.68 -12.59 2.44
N ASN A 85 -2.50 -13.21 1.27
CA ASN A 85 -1.52 -12.84 0.27
C ASN A 85 -2.27 -12.32 -0.96
N ALA A 86 -2.11 -11.03 -1.22
CA ALA A 86 -2.56 -10.39 -2.45
C ALA A 86 -1.35 -9.76 -3.16
N SER A 87 -0.24 -10.50 -3.23
CA SER A 87 0.84 -10.20 -4.16
C SER A 87 0.46 -10.71 -5.54
N GLY A 88 0.35 -9.82 -6.51
CA GLY A 88 -0.04 -10.23 -7.85
C GLY A 88 1.14 -10.77 -8.64
N PRO A 89 0.91 -11.80 -9.47
CA PRO A 89 1.97 -12.41 -10.24
C PRO A 89 2.48 -11.47 -11.34
N ALA A 90 3.65 -11.79 -11.86
CA ALA A 90 4.08 -11.25 -13.15
C ALA A 90 3.09 -11.67 -14.25
N ALA A 91 2.94 -10.82 -15.26
CA ALA A 91 2.15 -11.15 -16.45
C ALA A 91 2.68 -12.44 -17.10
N ALA A 92 1.79 -13.24 -17.71
CA ALA A 92 2.16 -14.53 -18.29
C ALA A 92 3.28 -14.41 -19.36
N ALA A 93 3.33 -13.29 -20.08
CA ALA A 93 4.35 -13.01 -21.08
C ALA A 93 5.69 -12.50 -20.51
N SER A 94 5.76 -12.17 -19.22
CA SER A 94 6.99 -11.74 -18.52
C SER A 94 7.85 -12.94 -18.11
N THR A 95 8.28 -13.72 -19.10
CA THR A 95 9.23 -14.82 -18.90
C THR A 95 10.67 -14.32 -18.90
N ARG A 96 11.60 -15.12 -18.39
CA ARG A 96 13.03 -14.80 -18.47
C ARG A 96 13.47 -14.64 -19.92
N GLU A 97 12.99 -15.51 -20.80
CA GLU A 97 13.34 -15.52 -22.22
C GLU A 97 12.86 -14.25 -22.92
N SER A 98 11.65 -13.76 -22.62
CA SER A 98 11.14 -12.51 -23.21
C SER A 98 11.96 -11.31 -22.75
N MET A 99 12.31 -11.24 -21.46
CA MET A 99 13.15 -10.17 -20.92
C MET A 99 14.56 -10.18 -21.54
N VAL A 100 15.18 -11.35 -21.68
CA VAL A 100 16.50 -11.50 -22.33
C VAL A 100 16.43 -11.13 -23.81
N ALA A 101 15.37 -11.50 -24.52
CA ALA A 101 15.17 -11.13 -25.93
C ALA A 101 15.02 -9.61 -26.11
N LEU A 102 14.50 -8.90 -25.11
CA LEU A 102 14.45 -7.44 -25.04
C LEU A 102 15.77 -6.80 -24.59
N GLY A 103 16.80 -7.60 -24.31
CA GLY A 103 18.14 -7.13 -23.91
C GLY A 103 18.32 -6.88 -22.42
N HIS A 104 17.40 -7.33 -21.57
CA HIS A 104 17.49 -7.17 -20.12
C HIS A 104 18.26 -8.33 -19.45
N THR A 105 19.24 -8.00 -18.63
CA THR A 105 19.94 -8.96 -17.74
C THR A 105 19.39 -8.98 -16.32
N GLU A 106 18.63 -7.94 -15.95
CA GLU A 106 17.89 -7.78 -14.72
C GLU A 106 16.57 -7.06 -15.01
N MET A 107 15.59 -7.18 -14.13
CA MET A 107 14.33 -6.46 -14.31
C MET A 107 14.57 -4.95 -14.24
N PRO A 108 14.02 -4.15 -15.18
CA PRO A 108 14.12 -2.71 -15.10
C PRO A 108 13.44 -2.18 -13.84
N LYS A 109 14.03 -1.15 -13.23
CA LYS A 109 13.48 -0.52 -12.01
C LYS A 109 12.16 0.22 -12.27
N TYR A 110 12.01 0.80 -13.46
CA TYR A 110 10.85 1.62 -13.83
C TYR A 110 10.31 1.19 -15.18
N GLY A 111 9.09 1.62 -15.47
CA GLY A 111 8.45 1.42 -16.76
C GLY A 111 7.57 0.16 -16.80
N PRO A 112 7.00 -0.12 -17.98
CA PRO A 112 5.84 -1.00 -18.10
C PRO A 112 6.17 -2.49 -17.98
N LEU A 113 7.44 -2.87 -18.18
CA LEU A 113 7.91 -4.25 -18.00
C LEU A 113 8.05 -4.66 -16.52
N ALA A 114 8.16 -3.68 -15.61
CA ALA A 114 8.28 -3.93 -14.18
C ALA A 114 6.93 -4.15 -13.48
N VAL A 115 5.82 -3.97 -14.21
CA VAL A 115 4.47 -4.01 -13.65
C VAL A 115 3.99 -5.46 -13.52
N THR A 116 3.64 -5.86 -12.29
CA THR A 116 2.89 -7.09 -11.98
C THR A 116 1.40 -6.78 -11.87
N VAL A 117 0.55 -7.80 -11.75
CA VAL A 117 -0.88 -7.58 -11.48
C VAL A 117 -1.04 -6.86 -10.13
N PRO A 118 -1.76 -5.74 -10.00
CA PRO A 118 -1.97 -5.10 -8.71
C PRO A 118 -2.93 -5.88 -7.82
N GLY A 119 -2.52 -6.29 -6.63
CA GLY A 119 -3.34 -7.06 -5.71
C GLY A 119 -4.08 -6.28 -4.62
N THR A 120 -3.74 -5.01 -4.39
CA THR A 120 -4.32 -4.20 -3.31
C THR A 120 -5.85 -4.10 -3.35
N PRO A 121 -6.51 -3.79 -4.49
CA PRO A 121 -7.97 -3.73 -4.54
C PRO A 121 -8.66 -5.07 -4.23
N ALA A 122 -8.11 -6.19 -4.69
CA ALA A 122 -8.64 -7.52 -4.37
C ALA A 122 -8.49 -7.83 -2.88
N ALA A 123 -7.38 -7.38 -2.25
CA ALA A 123 -7.19 -7.56 -0.82
C ALA A 123 -8.28 -6.85 -0.01
N TRP A 124 -8.60 -5.59 -0.35
CA TRP A 124 -9.66 -4.83 0.31
C TRP A 124 -11.02 -5.53 0.15
N ALA A 125 -11.35 -5.97 -1.07
CA ALA A 125 -12.58 -6.68 -1.36
C ALA A 125 -12.68 -8.01 -0.59
N ALA A 126 -11.62 -8.81 -0.58
CA ALA A 126 -11.59 -10.08 0.12
C ALA A 126 -11.67 -9.93 1.65
N LEU A 127 -10.95 -8.96 2.22
CA LEU A 127 -10.98 -8.65 3.65
C LEU A 127 -12.37 -8.17 4.08
N SER A 128 -12.93 -7.20 3.37
CA SER A 128 -14.27 -6.66 3.66
C SER A 128 -15.35 -7.74 3.49
N SER A 129 -15.31 -8.52 2.42
CA SER A 129 -16.29 -9.59 2.19
C SER A 129 -16.23 -10.68 3.26
N ARG A 130 -15.03 -11.10 3.69
CA ARG A 130 -14.87 -12.22 4.62
C ARG A 130 -15.05 -11.82 6.08
N PHE A 131 -14.59 -10.64 6.47
CA PHE A 131 -14.51 -10.23 7.87
C PHE A 131 -15.07 -8.83 8.16
N GLY A 132 -15.41 -8.05 7.14
CA GLY A 132 -15.96 -6.71 7.32
C GLY A 132 -17.38 -6.72 7.89
N ARG A 133 -17.77 -5.60 8.47
CA ARG A 133 -19.14 -5.34 8.96
C ARG A 133 -19.85 -4.28 8.13
N LEU A 134 -19.10 -3.38 7.52
CA LEU A 134 -19.64 -2.28 6.70
C LEU A 134 -19.40 -2.56 5.21
N PRO A 135 -20.28 -2.03 4.33
CA PRO A 135 -20.01 -2.10 2.90
C PRO A 135 -18.75 -1.29 2.56
N LEU A 136 -18.04 -1.71 1.50
CA LEU A 136 -16.82 -1.00 1.05
C LEU A 136 -17.09 0.47 0.73
N THR A 137 -18.27 0.81 0.21
CA THR A 137 -18.69 2.20 -0.02
C THR A 137 -18.64 3.06 1.24
N THR A 138 -18.92 2.49 2.41
CA THR A 138 -18.77 3.19 3.69
C THR A 138 -17.31 3.20 4.14
N SER A 139 -16.63 2.05 4.10
CA SER A 139 -15.24 1.95 4.58
C SER A 139 -14.26 2.81 3.77
N MET A 140 -14.48 2.98 2.47
CA MET A 140 -13.60 3.76 1.58
C MET A 140 -14.02 5.22 1.43
N ALA A 141 -15.17 5.63 1.98
CA ALA A 141 -15.67 7.01 1.85
C ALA A 141 -14.65 8.08 2.30
N PRO A 142 -13.90 7.92 3.41
CA PRO A 142 -12.90 8.92 3.81
C PRO A 142 -11.78 9.09 2.77
N ALA A 143 -11.31 7.98 2.18
CA ALA A 143 -10.28 8.01 1.15
C ALA A 143 -10.75 8.74 -0.12
N ILE A 144 -12.00 8.50 -0.53
CA ILE A 144 -12.64 9.18 -1.66
C ILE A 144 -12.77 10.68 -1.37
N GLY A 145 -13.20 11.05 -0.16
CA GLY A 145 -13.29 12.43 0.30
C GLY A 145 -11.94 13.15 0.22
N TYR A 146 -10.88 12.58 0.81
CA TYR A 146 -9.53 13.13 0.72
C TYR A 146 -9.03 13.27 -0.72
N ALA A 147 -9.36 12.33 -1.61
CA ALA A 147 -8.97 12.41 -3.01
C ALA A 147 -9.72 13.52 -3.78
N ARG A 148 -11.01 13.74 -3.50
CA ARG A 148 -11.84 14.78 -4.12
C ARG A 148 -11.50 16.19 -3.62
N GLU A 149 -11.48 16.35 -2.30
CA GLU A 149 -11.37 17.65 -1.64
C GLU A 149 -9.91 18.11 -1.51
N GLY A 150 -8.99 17.15 -1.56
CA GLY A 150 -7.59 17.33 -1.29
C GLY A 150 -7.27 17.39 0.21
N PHE A 151 -5.98 17.31 0.52
CA PHE A 151 -5.49 17.37 1.90
C PHE A 151 -4.18 18.17 1.97
N PRO A 152 -3.87 18.78 3.13
CA PRO A 152 -2.59 19.45 3.32
C PRO A 152 -1.47 18.42 3.43
N VAL A 153 -0.50 18.45 2.51
CA VAL A 153 0.60 17.48 2.47
C VAL A 153 1.49 17.62 3.71
N SER A 154 1.76 16.50 4.41
CA SER A 154 2.60 16.52 5.62
C SER A 154 4.08 16.74 5.30
N PRO A 155 4.88 17.31 6.22
CA PRO A 155 6.29 17.63 5.95
C PRO A 155 7.15 16.45 5.47
N SER A 156 6.98 15.27 6.08
CA SER A 156 7.71 14.06 5.68
C SER A 156 7.34 13.59 4.27
N VAL A 157 6.05 13.65 3.93
CA VAL A 157 5.56 13.27 2.60
C VAL A 157 6.01 14.28 1.55
N ALA A 158 5.89 15.59 1.81
CA ALA A 158 6.37 16.63 0.91
C ALA A 158 7.87 16.46 0.59
N TYR A 159 8.69 16.16 1.60
CA TYR A 159 10.11 15.90 1.42
C TYR A 159 10.36 14.70 0.51
N ALA A 160 9.76 13.54 0.78
CA ALA A 160 9.91 12.34 -0.03
C ALA A 160 9.44 12.59 -1.49
N TRP A 161 8.34 13.34 -1.66
CA TRP A 161 7.77 13.66 -2.95
C TRP A 161 8.66 14.58 -3.78
N GLN A 162 9.28 15.56 -3.16
CA GLN A 162 10.26 16.45 -3.80
C GLN A 162 11.51 15.68 -4.24
N GLN A 163 12.04 14.79 -3.38
CA GLN A 163 13.17 13.93 -3.74
C GLN A 163 12.83 13.01 -4.92
N ALA A 164 11.67 12.36 -4.88
CA ALA A 164 11.19 11.50 -5.96
C ALA A 164 11.01 12.28 -7.27
N THR A 165 10.38 13.46 -7.22
CA THR A 165 10.15 14.30 -8.41
C THR A 165 11.46 14.76 -9.04
N LYS A 166 12.44 15.18 -8.22
CA LYS A 166 13.77 15.56 -8.71
C LYS A 166 14.46 14.41 -9.42
N LEU A 167 14.41 13.20 -8.85
CA LEU A 167 14.97 12.00 -9.45
C LEU A 167 14.22 11.61 -10.74
N PHE A 168 12.90 11.67 -10.74
CA PHE A 168 12.09 11.21 -11.86
C PHE A 168 12.15 12.14 -13.05
N ARG A 169 12.25 13.47 -12.85
CA ARG A 169 12.42 14.42 -13.98
C ARG A 169 13.65 14.13 -14.83
N THR A 170 14.71 13.57 -14.24
CA THR A 170 15.93 13.20 -14.98
C THR A 170 15.90 11.76 -15.47
N ALA A 171 15.32 10.84 -14.69
CA ALA A 171 15.35 9.41 -14.99
C ALA A 171 14.20 8.92 -15.90
N LEU A 172 13.04 9.58 -15.90
CA LEU A 172 11.80 9.09 -16.52
C LEU A 172 11.39 9.98 -17.71
N THR A 173 12.06 9.80 -18.84
CA THR A 173 11.90 10.65 -20.03
C THR A 173 10.95 10.08 -21.10
N ALA A 174 10.58 8.80 -20.99
CA ALA A 174 9.68 8.17 -21.95
C ALA A 174 8.25 8.76 -21.87
N PRO A 175 7.52 8.90 -23.00
CA PRO A 175 6.22 9.58 -23.04
C PRO A 175 5.17 9.02 -22.08
N HIS A 176 5.18 7.72 -21.80
CA HIS A 176 4.22 7.10 -20.89
C HIS A 176 4.38 7.56 -19.43
N PHE A 177 5.50 8.19 -19.04
CA PHE A 177 5.64 8.76 -17.70
C PHE A 177 4.94 10.12 -17.54
N ALA A 178 4.44 10.73 -18.61
CA ALA A 178 3.74 12.02 -18.54
C ALA A 178 2.56 11.98 -17.54
N SER A 179 1.80 10.89 -17.52
CA SER A 179 0.66 10.72 -16.59
C SER A 179 1.07 10.78 -15.12
N TRP A 180 2.28 10.32 -14.77
CA TRP A 180 2.81 10.42 -13.41
C TRP A 180 3.04 11.89 -13.04
N PHE A 181 3.68 12.66 -13.93
CA PHE A 181 3.93 14.09 -13.69
C PHE A 181 2.63 14.88 -13.66
N ASP A 182 1.68 14.62 -14.56
CA ASP A 182 0.39 15.30 -14.58
C ASP A 182 -0.42 15.06 -13.30
N THR A 183 -0.32 13.85 -12.72
CA THR A 183 -1.05 13.47 -11.51
C THR A 183 -0.37 13.97 -10.24
N PHE A 184 0.94 13.74 -10.13
CA PHE A 184 1.66 13.86 -8.86
C PHE A 184 2.55 15.09 -8.77
N ALA A 185 2.93 15.70 -9.89
CA ALA A 185 3.80 16.87 -9.90
C ALA A 185 3.55 17.80 -11.11
N PRO A 186 2.29 18.27 -11.32
CA PRO A 186 1.99 19.20 -12.40
C PRO A 186 2.76 20.50 -12.17
N GLY A 187 3.85 20.67 -12.92
CA GLY A 187 4.86 21.68 -12.63
C GLY A 187 5.88 21.21 -11.59
N GLU A 188 5.53 21.20 -10.30
CA GLU A 188 6.42 20.80 -9.20
C GLU A 188 5.70 19.89 -8.18
N ALA A 189 6.47 19.22 -7.32
CA ALA A 189 5.89 18.48 -6.20
C ALA A 189 5.29 19.44 -5.16
N PRO A 190 4.21 19.07 -4.47
CA PRO A 190 3.59 19.92 -3.47
C PRO A 190 4.54 20.22 -2.29
N GLN A 191 4.45 21.44 -1.77
CA GLN A 191 5.14 21.84 -0.54
C GLN A 191 4.36 21.37 0.69
N ALA A 192 5.04 21.29 1.85
CA ALA A 192 4.38 20.99 3.11
C ALA A 192 3.24 22.00 3.40
N GLY A 193 2.05 21.50 3.73
CA GLY A 193 0.84 22.29 3.96
C GLY A 193 0.07 22.67 2.69
N GLN A 194 0.64 22.52 1.50
CA GLN A 194 -0.09 22.72 0.24
C GLN A 194 -1.15 21.64 0.08
N LEU A 195 -2.32 22.02 -0.45
CA LEU A 195 -3.36 21.06 -0.78
C LEU A 195 -2.98 20.28 -2.04
N TRP A 196 -3.09 18.95 -1.98
CA TRP A 196 -3.09 18.09 -3.14
C TRP A 196 -4.32 17.19 -3.11
N GLY A 197 -4.97 17.04 -4.26
CA GLY A 197 -6.10 16.15 -4.48
C GLY A 197 -6.00 15.52 -5.86
N SER A 198 -6.69 14.41 -6.06
CA SER A 198 -6.66 13.68 -7.33
C SER A 198 -8.06 13.13 -7.65
N PRO A 199 -8.81 13.83 -8.53
CA PRO A 199 -10.11 13.34 -9.00
C PRO A 199 -10.02 11.93 -9.59
N GLY A 200 -8.93 11.59 -10.28
CA GLY A 200 -8.70 10.24 -10.81
C GLY A 200 -8.55 9.16 -9.73
N HIS A 201 -7.94 9.48 -8.58
CA HIS A 201 -7.94 8.56 -7.43
C HIS A 201 -9.35 8.41 -6.86
N ALA A 202 -10.09 9.51 -6.71
CA ALA A 202 -11.46 9.47 -6.20
C ALA A 202 -12.37 8.59 -7.07
N ASP A 203 -12.39 8.84 -8.38
CA ASP A 203 -13.21 8.09 -9.34
C ASP A 203 -12.88 6.59 -9.31
N THR A 204 -11.59 6.25 -9.20
CA THR A 204 -11.14 4.85 -9.15
C THR A 204 -11.51 4.17 -7.83
N LEU A 205 -11.31 4.85 -6.69
CA LEU A 205 -11.68 4.34 -5.37
C LEU A 205 -13.20 4.17 -5.24
N GLU A 206 -13.98 5.09 -5.80
CA GLU A 206 -15.45 5.03 -5.86
C GLU A 206 -15.91 3.83 -6.70
N ALA A 207 -15.32 3.62 -7.88
CA ALA A 207 -15.62 2.45 -8.72
C ALA A 207 -15.29 1.13 -8.00
N ILE A 208 -14.12 1.02 -7.36
CA ILE A 208 -13.72 -0.16 -6.58
C ILE A 208 -14.69 -0.41 -5.43
N ALA A 209 -15.08 0.63 -4.70
CA ALA A 209 -15.97 0.51 -3.55
C ALA A 209 -17.39 0.08 -3.97
N ALA A 210 -17.86 0.54 -5.13
CA ALA A 210 -19.20 0.25 -5.65
C ALA A 210 -19.40 -1.21 -6.05
N ASP A 211 -18.37 -1.86 -6.63
CA ASP A 211 -18.49 -3.22 -7.18
C ASP A 211 -17.59 -4.27 -6.51
N GLY A 212 -16.90 -3.90 -5.43
CA GLY A 212 -15.97 -4.80 -4.75
C GLY A 212 -14.75 -5.15 -5.59
N ALA A 213 -14.20 -4.15 -6.30
CA ALA A 213 -13.08 -4.25 -7.22
C ALA A 213 -13.33 -5.11 -8.47
N ALA A 214 -14.56 -5.55 -8.76
CA ALA A 214 -14.86 -6.39 -9.91
C ALA A 214 -14.43 -5.72 -11.23
N GLY A 215 -14.73 -4.44 -11.41
CA GLY A 215 -14.37 -3.65 -12.58
C GLY A 215 -12.87 -3.35 -12.69
N PHE A 216 -12.13 -3.38 -11.57
CA PHE A 216 -10.67 -3.24 -11.56
C PHE A 216 -9.97 -4.43 -12.22
N TYR A 217 -10.52 -5.63 -12.08
CA TYR A 217 -9.93 -6.87 -12.61
C TYR A 217 -10.62 -7.41 -13.87
N ARG A 218 -11.93 -7.15 -14.04
CA ARG A 218 -12.77 -7.74 -15.09
C ARG A 218 -13.71 -6.71 -15.74
N GLY A 219 -13.27 -5.45 -15.83
CA GLY A 219 -14.08 -4.37 -16.39
C GLY A 219 -13.25 -3.24 -17.02
N ALA A 220 -13.86 -2.06 -17.12
CA ALA A 220 -13.28 -0.93 -17.85
C ALA A 220 -11.91 -0.47 -17.31
N LEU A 221 -11.67 -0.60 -16.00
CA LEU A 221 -10.37 -0.27 -15.40
C LEU A 221 -9.29 -1.29 -15.81
N ALA A 222 -9.62 -2.59 -15.82
CA ALA A 222 -8.70 -3.64 -16.28
C ALA A 222 -8.25 -3.40 -17.73
N GLU A 223 -9.20 -3.11 -18.63
CA GLU A 223 -8.93 -2.81 -20.03
C GLU A 223 -8.09 -1.53 -20.20
N LYS A 224 -8.39 -0.48 -19.40
CA LYS A 224 -7.63 0.77 -19.42
C LYS A 224 -6.19 0.57 -18.97
N ILE A 225 -5.96 -0.23 -17.92
CA ILE A 225 -4.63 -0.59 -17.42
C ILE A 225 -3.87 -1.38 -18.48
N ALA A 226 -4.44 -2.46 -18.99
CA ALA A 226 -3.81 -3.33 -19.97
C ALA A 226 -3.48 -2.59 -21.27
N SER A 227 -4.40 -1.77 -21.77
CA SER A 227 -4.19 -0.95 -22.97
C SER A 227 -3.04 0.04 -22.78
N PHE A 228 -2.98 0.74 -21.65
CA PHE A 228 -1.90 1.68 -21.37
C PHE A 228 -0.54 0.98 -21.23
N VAL A 229 -0.48 -0.12 -20.46
CA VAL A 229 0.76 -0.89 -20.26
C VAL A 229 1.24 -1.47 -21.59
N GLY A 230 0.35 -2.07 -22.38
CA GLY A 230 0.67 -2.61 -23.71
C GLY A 230 1.16 -1.54 -24.68
N ALA A 231 0.49 -0.39 -24.75
CA ALA A 231 0.91 0.74 -25.59
C ALA A 231 2.28 1.31 -25.18
N ALA A 232 2.65 1.20 -23.90
CA ALA A 232 3.96 1.58 -23.39
C ALA A 232 5.05 0.50 -23.64
N GLY A 233 4.67 -0.69 -24.12
CA GLY A 233 5.59 -1.81 -24.38
C GLY A 233 5.71 -2.82 -23.23
N GLY A 234 4.78 -2.83 -22.28
CA GLY A 234 4.71 -3.83 -21.20
C GLY A 234 3.91 -5.06 -21.56
N HIS A 235 3.93 -6.04 -20.66
CA HIS A 235 3.35 -7.37 -20.88
C HIS A 235 1.99 -7.60 -20.20
N LEU A 236 1.59 -6.75 -19.25
CA LEU A 236 0.37 -6.96 -18.47
C LEU A 236 -0.87 -6.83 -19.35
N THR A 237 -1.69 -7.89 -19.38
CA THR A 237 -2.93 -7.95 -20.16
C THR A 237 -4.18 -7.94 -19.28
N ALA A 238 -5.34 -7.68 -19.88
CA ALA A 238 -6.62 -7.82 -19.20
C ALA A 238 -6.90 -9.27 -18.77
N ALA A 239 -6.34 -10.26 -19.48
CA ALA A 239 -6.45 -11.67 -19.10
C ALA A 239 -5.65 -11.98 -17.83
N ASP A 240 -4.45 -11.41 -17.67
CA ASP A 240 -3.66 -11.53 -16.44
C ASP A 240 -4.42 -10.93 -15.25
N MET A 241 -4.99 -9.73 -15.44
CA MET A 241 -5.83 -9.06 -14.44
C MET A 241 -7.05 -9.91 -14.06
N ALA A 242 -7.75 -10.49 -15.04
CA ALA A 242 -8.95 -11.27 -14.83
C ALA A 242 -8.69 -12.64 -14.15
N ALA A 243 -7.51 -13.21 -14.36
CA ALA A 243 -7.10 -14.48 -13.77
C ALA A 243 -6.70 -14.34 -12.29
N PHE A 244 -6.35 -13.14 -11.84
CA PHE A 244 -5.89 -12.92 -10.48
C PHE A 244 -6.97 -13.14 -9.42
N GLN A 245 -6.54 -13.75 -8.32
CA GLN A 245 -7.28 -13.96 -7.09
C GLN A 245 -6.31 -13.83 -5.92
N VAL A 246 -6.84 -13.49 -4.75
CA VAL A 246 -6.06 -13.47 -3.51
C VAL A 246 -5.89 -14.89 -2.97
N ASP A 247 -4.78 -15.14 -2.30
CA ASP A 247 -4.52 -16.38 -1.60
C ASP A 247 -4.75 -16.21 -0.11
N TRP A 248 -5.67 -17.01 0.45
CA TRP A 248 -5.76 -17.19 1.89
C TRP A 248 -4.77 -18.26 2.30
N VAL A 249 -3.75 -17.84 3.05
CA VAL A 249 -2.63 -18.69 3.43
C VAL A 249 -2.64 -18.96 4.94
N ASP A 250 -2.08 -20.09 5.34
CA ASP A 250 -1.84 -20.37 6.75
C ASP A 250 -0.56 -19.62 7.20
N PRO A 251 -0.66 -18.72 8.19
CA PRO A 251 0.51 -18.02 8.72
C PRO A 251 1.53 -19.00 9.30
N ILE A 252 2.82 -18.68 9.16
CA ILE A 252 3.91 -19.44 9.77
C ILE A 252 4.36 -18.78 11.06
N SER A 253 4.90 -19.57 11.99
CA SER A 253 5.38 -19.05 13.26
C SER A 253 6.54 -19.84 13.84
N ILE A 254 7.20 -19.20 14.81
CA ILE A 254 8.12 -19.83 15.74
C ILE A 254 7.78 -19.39 17.16
N ASN A 255 7.99 -20.28 18.13
CA ASN A 255 7.89 -19.92 19.53
C ASN A 255 9.22 -19.30 20.01
N TYR A 256 9.19 -18.01 20.33
CA TYR A 256 10.30 -17.25 20.90
C TYR A 256 10.00 -16.90 22.36
N ARG A 257 10.63 -17.64 23.29
CA ARG A 257 10.59 -17.38 24.75
C ARG A 257 9.16 -17.29 25.32
N GLY A 258 8.27 -18.19 24.91
CA GLY A 258 6.89 -18.25 25.40
C GLY A 258 5.86 -17.48 24.56
N PHE A 259 6.30 -16.78 23.51
CA PHE A 259 5.42 -16.10 22.56
C PHE A 259 5.55 -16.69 21.16
N ASP A 260 4.44 -16.78 20.44
CA ASP A 260 4.46 -17.15 19.03
C ASP A 260 4.59 -15.88 18.18
N VAL A 261 5.66 -15.81 17.39
CA VAL A 261 5.87 -14.75 16.41
C VAL A 261 5.40 -15.26 15.06
N TRP A 262 4.47 -14.53 14.44
CA TRP A 262 3.76 -14.93 13.24
C TRP A 262 4.16 -14.08 12.05
N GLU A 263 4.28 -14.70 10.89
CA GLU A 263 4.57 -14.05 9.62
C GLU A 263 3.72 -14.67 8.50
N ILE A 264 3.56 -13.93 7.41
CA ILE A 264 3.06 -14.50 6.16
C ILE A 264 4.12 -15.50 5.62
N PRO A 265 3.71 -16.68 5.11
CA PRO A 265 4.65 -17.61 4.48
C PRO A 265 5.32 -17.03 3.24
N PRO A 266 6.36 -17.70 2.69
CA PRO A 266 6.80 -17.45 1.32
C PRO A 266 5.58 -17.39 0.36
N ASN A 267 5.53 -16.46 -0.58
CA ASN A 267 6.59 -15.60 -1.14
C ASN A 267 7.01 -14.36 -0.32
N GLY A 268 6.41 -14.10 0.85
CA GLY A 268 6.87 -13.04 1.75
C GLY A 268 8.24 -13.34 2.38
N HIS A 269 8.98 -12.29 2.75
CA HIS A 269 10.31 -12.43 3.38
C HIS A 269 10.29 -12.54 4.92
N GLY A 270 9.12 -12.58 5.56
CA GLY A 270 8.98 -12.67 7.02
C GLY A 270 9.67 -13.89 7.63
N VAL A 271 9.85 -14.97 6.84
CA VAL A 271 10.63 -16.15 7.23
C VAL A 271 12.04 -15.81 7.72
N VAL A 272 12.66 -14.75 7.20
CA VAL A 272 14.00 -14.29 7.63
C VAL A 272 13.98 -13.86 9.11
N ALA A 273 12.94 -13.13 9.52
CA ALA A 273 12.77 -12.72 10.92
C ALA A 273 12.56 -13.93 11.83
N LEU A 274 11.76 -14.90 11.39
CA LEU A 274 11.53 -16.14 12.13
C LEU A 274 12.81 -16.97 12.29
N ILE A 275 13.61 -17.11 11.22
CA ILE A 275 14.90 -17.79 11.26
C ILE A 275 15.84 -17.07 12.24
N ALA A 276 15.94 -15.74 12.15
CA ALA A 276 16.79 -14.95 13.02
C ALA A 276 16.40 -15.11 14.50
N LEU A 277 15.12 -15.00 14.83
CA LEU A 277 14.63 -15.23 16.20
C LEU A 277 14.88 -16.66 16.67
N ASN A 278 14.73 -17.65 15.79
CA ASN A 278 14.99 -19.05 16.15
C ASN A 278 16.47 -19.33 16.38
N ILE A 279 17.38 -18.63 15.70
CA ILE A 279 18.83 -18.64 16.01
C ILE A 279 19.07 -17.95 17.36
N LEU A 280 18.50 -16.75 17.57
CA LEU A 280 18.64 -15.96 18.81
C LEU A 280 18.09 -16.68 20.05
N LYS A 281 17.16 -17.62 19.86
CA LYS A 281 16.60 -18.47 20.91
C LYS A 281 17.67 -19.30 21.64
N GLY A 282 18.80 -19.58 20.99
CA GLY A 282 19.92 -20.33 21.60
C GLY A 282 20.85 -19.50 22.49
N PHE A 283 20.63 -18.18 22.60
CA PHE A 283 21.45 -17.28 23.41
C PHE A 283 20.66 -16.79 24.64
N GLU A 284 21.32 -16.17 25.61
CA GLU A 284 20.65 -15.46 26.70
C GLU A 284 21.01 -13.98 26.67
N PHE A 285 20.03 -13.12 26.95
CA PHE A 285 20.18 -11.67 26.96
C PHE A 285 19.85 -11.16 28.37
N GLY A 286 20.87 -10.78 29.14
CA GLY A 286 20.71 -10.27 30.51
C GLY A 286 20.42 -8.77 30.59
N GLU A 287 20.69 -8.04 29.50
CA GLU A 287 20.58 -6.59 29.41
C GLU A 287 19.95 -6.21 28.07
N ARG A 288 19.25 -5.07 28.02
CA ARG A 288 18.55 -4.62 26.80
C ARG A 288 19.52 -4.11 25.73
N ASP A 289 20.52 -3.34 26.17
CA ASP A 289 21.49 -2.66 25.30
C ASP A 289 22.90 -2.92 25.88
N THR A 290 23.75 -3.71 25.20
CA THR A 290 25.19 -3.73 25.48
C THR A 290 25.84 -2.60 24.71
N VAL A 291 26.41 -1.62 25.42
CA VAL A 291 27.13 -0.47 24.85
C VAL A 291 28.44 -0.91 24.20
#